data_AF-A0A357NAC3-F1
#
_entry.id   AF-A0A357NAC3-F1
#
_cell.length_a   1.000
_cell.length_b   1.000
_cell.length_c   1.000
_cell.angle_alpha   90.00
_cell.angle_beta   90.00
_cell.angle_gamma   90.00
#
_symmetry.space_group_name_H-M   'P 1'
#
loop_
_entity.id
_entity.type
_entity.pdbx_description
1 polymer ?
#
loop_
_entity_poly.entity_id
_entity_poly.type
_entity_poly.pdbx_seq_one_letter_code
_entity_poly.pdbx_strand_id
1 'polypeptide(L)'
;TNGRLYVVPGFDLYPANLREYRRMISAMGIYMTMLPDFTEVLDSPNTGEYKMYQPGTPMAELADALNASGFIFMQKYATAGTQKYVKNVQKITSEAITMPIGVRNTDAFLMTLQEMTGKAIPAELEAERGRAVDAAVDAHQYIHGKRFAMYGDPDLLLGLVGFLLDMGGIPVHIVCSNGTEPFRKDMEALLASSPFGSEGKVYNNKDLWHLRSLLLTDPVDMLIGDSHGKHLAKDADIPLARIGYYLPDRVHLHRQAIVGYQGAINLITMIANLFIDDYDRKCPEERFEILR
;
A
#
# COMPACT_ATOMS: atom_id res chain seq x y z
N THR A 1 -4.91 26.99 16.37
CA THR A 1 -4.98 26.01 15.27
C THR A 1 -5.82 26.58 14.14
N ASN A 2 -5.47 26.33 12.88
CA ASN A 2 -6.23 26.65 11.68
C ASN A 2 -7.38 25.65 11.40
N GLY A 3 -7.53 24.62 12.26
CA GLY A 3 -8.60 23.62 12.16
C GLY A 3 -8.41 22.58 11.07
N ARG A 4 -7.23 22.53 10.41
CA ARG A 4 -6.92 21.59 9.33
C ARG A 4 -5.98 20.49 9.78
N LEU A 5 -6.31 19.27 9.39
CA LEU A 5 -5.41 18.13 9.47
C LEU A 5 -4.48 18.13 8.24
N TYR A 6 -3.17 18.10 8.46
CA TYR A 6 -2.22 17.96 7.36
C TYR A 6 -1.89 16.49 7.12
N VAL A 7 -2.09 16.05 5.89
CA VAL A 7 -1.84 14.67 5.45
C VAL A 7 -0.55 14.66 4.65
N VAL A 8 0.46 13.93 5.12
CA VAL A 8 1.75 13.82 4.47
C VAL A 8 1.86 12.43 3.83
N PRO A 9 1.69 12.31 2.51
CA PRO A 9 1.62 11.01 1.83
C PRO A 9 2.99 10.31 1.77
N GLY A 10 4.09 11.05 1.89
CA GLY A 10 5.43 10.53 1.64
C GLY A 10 5.69 10.37 0.13
N PHE A 11 6.42 9.32 -0.24
CA PHE A 11 6.65 8.94 -1.64
C PHE A 11 5.56 7.95 -2.08
N ASP A 12 4.44 8.46 -2.57
CA ASP A 12 3.28 7.66 -3.00
C ASP A 12 2.90 7.96 -4.45
N LEU A 13 3.42 7.19 -5.40
CA LEU A 13 3.26 7.51 -6.83
C LEU A 13 1.95 7.00 -7.46
N TYR A 14 0.95 6.69 -6.65
CA TYR A 14 -0.41 6.41 -7.09
C TYR A 14 -1.31 7.63 -6.81
N PRO A 15 -1.64 8.46 -7.82
CA PRO A 15 -2.62 9.54 -7.65
C PRO A 15 -3.95 9.04 -7.06
N ALA A 16 -4.32 7.79 -7.35
CA ALA A 16 -5.50 7.16 -6.77
C ALA A 16 -5.43 6.96 -5.24
N ASN A 17 -4.24 6.69 -4.68
CA ASN A 17 -4.08 6.61 -3.23
C ASN A 17 -4.34 7.97 -2.57
N LEU A 18 -3.80 9.06 -3.14
CA LEU A 18 -4.01 10.41 -2.62
C LEU A 18 -5.49 10.82 -2.67
N ARG A 19 -6.19 10.46 -3.75
CA ARG A 19 -7.65 10.65 -3.86
C ARG A 19 -8.41 9.84 -2.82
N GLU A 20 -7.98 8.61 -2.55
CA GLU A 20 -8.64 7.74 -1.59
C GLU A 20 -8.44 8.21 -0.14
N TYR A 21 -7.24 8.65 0.23
CA TYR A 21 -7.02 9.34 1.52
C TYR A 21 -7.94 10.55 1.65
N ARG A 22 -8.01 11.39 0.61
CA ARG A 22 -8.87 12.57 0.59
C ARG A 22 -10.34 12.21 0.77
N ARG A 23 -10.83 11.19 0.06
CA ARG A 23 -12.21 10.75 0.12
C ARG A 23 -12.57 10.25 1.52
N MET A 24 -11.79 9.32 2.08
CA MET A 24 -12.04 8.76 3.42
C MET A 24 -11.98 9.83 4.53
N ILE A 25 -11.00 10.73 4.48
CA ILE A 25 -10.87 11.80 5.48
C ILE A 25 -12.03 12.81 5.36
N SER A 26 -12.43 13.16 4.13
CA SER A 26 -13.55 14.08 3.89
C SER A 26 -14.89 13.47 4.30
N ALA A 27 -15.08 12.16 4.12
CA ALA A 27 -16.25 11.40 4.58
C ALA A 27 -16.45 11.52 6.11
N MET A 28 -15.36 11.54 6.88
CA MET A 28 -15.41 11.80 8.34
C MET A 28 -15.69 13.27 8.71
N GLY A 29 -15.86 14.16 7.72
CA GLY A 29 -16.06 15.60 7.94
C GLY A 29 -14.81 16.29 8.50
N ILE A 30 -13.62 15.76 8.20
CA ILE A 30 -12.34 16.32 8.59
C ILE A 30 -11.84 17.24 7.47
N TYR A 31 -11.62 18.51 7.79
CA TYR A 31 -10.97 19.45 6.88
C TYR A 31 -9.48 19.14 6.80
N MET A 32 -8.98 18.82 5.60
CA MET A 32 -7.59 18.42 5.42
C MET A 32 -6.88 19.16 4.31
N THR A 33 -5.55 19.23 4.45
CA THR A 33 -4.62 19.68 3.42
C THR A 33 -3.61 18.57 3.15
N MET A 34 -3.51 18.12 1.90
CA MET A 34 -2.47 17.19 1.46
C MET A 34 -1.16 17.96 1.23
N LEU A 35 -0.04 17.46 1.77
CA LEU A 35 1.25 18.14 1.72
C LEU A 35 2.42 17.15 1.50
N PRO A 36 3.03 17.11 0.30
CA PRO A 36 2.61 17.76 -0.95
C PRO A 36 1.46 17.01 -1.63
N ASP A 37 0.65 17.74 -2.41
CA ASP A 37 -0.33 17.18 -3.33
C ASP A 37 0.16 17.27 -4.78
N PHE A 38 0.36 16.10 -5.40
CA PHE A 38 0.77 15.95 -6.80
C PHE A 38 -0.27 15.19 -7.63
N THR A 39 -1.49 15.01 -7.12
CA THR A 39 -2.54 14.22 -7.75
C THR A 39 -2.83 14.69 -9.17
N GLU A 40 -3.08 15.99 -9.35
CA GLU A 40 -3.51 16.54 -10.64
C GLU A 40 -2.36 16.68 -11.63
N VAL A 41 -1.14 16.95 -11.17
CA VAL A 41 0.03 17.03 -12.09
C VAL A 41 0.40 15.67 -12.67
N LEU A 42 0.14 14.58 -11.94
CA LEU A 42 0.38 13.22 -12.41
C LEU A 42 -0.84 12.57 -13.08
N ASP A 43 -2.01 13.24 -13.08
CA ASP A 43 -3.24 12.72 -13.68
C ASP A 43 -4.15 13.81 -14.25
N SER A 44 -3.56 14.75 -14.99
CA SER A 44 -4.30 15.88 -15.58
C SER A 44 -5.26 15.42 -16.69
N PRO A 45 -6.45 16.04 -16.81
CA PRO A 45 -7.38 15.71 -17.88
C PRO A 45 -6.84 16.12 -19.26
N ASN A 46 -7.06 15.26 -20.27
CA ASN A 46 -6.77 15.61 -21.66
C ASN A 46 -7.92 16.46 -22.24
N THR A 47 -7.76 17.79 -22.18
CA THR A 47 -8.74 18.76 -22.67
C THR A 47 -8.37 19.36 -24.04
N GLY A 48 -7.29 18.87 -24.66
CA GLY A 48 -6.71 19.48 -25.86
C GLY A 48 -5.70 20.60 -25.58
N GLU A 49 -5.64 21.12 -24.34
CA GLU A 49 -4.63 22.09 -23.90
C GLU A 49 -3.63 21.45 -22.94
N TYR A 50 -2.33 21.63 -23.21
CA TYR A 50 -1.29 21.22 -22.27
C TYR A 50 -1.10 22.29 -21.18
N LYS A 51 -1.36 21.90 -19.93
CA LYS A 51 -1.10 22.71 -18.75
C LYS A 51 0.05 22.10 -17.97
N MET A 52 1.22 22.75 -18.02
CA MET A 52 2.43 22.29 -17.35
C MET A 52 2.27 22.22 -15.82
N TYR A 53 1.60 23.21 -15.23
CA TYR A 53 1.36 23.28 -13.79
C TYR A 53 -0.11 23.07 -13.51
N GLN A 54 -0.41 21.97 -12.83
CA GLN A 54 -1.73 21.64 -12.34
C GLN A 54 -1.90 22.09 -10.89
N PRO A 55 -3.13 22.19 -10.38
CA PRO A 55 -3.37 22.44 -8.96
C PRO A 55 -2.62 21.42 -8.07
N GLY A 56 -2.10 21.91 -6.97
CA GLY A 56 -1.42 21.13 -5.93
C GLY A 56 -1.47 21.91 -4.62
N THR A 57 -0.62 21.59 -3.66
CA THR A 57 -0.60 22.32 -2.38
C THR A 57 -0.16 23.78 -2.59
N PRO A 58 -1.01 24.79 -2.29
CA PRO A 58 -0.62 26.19 -2.41
C PRO A 58 0.50 26.57 -1.44
N MET A 59 1.36 27.50 -1.81
CA MET A 59 2.41 28.02 -0.92
C MET A 59 1.84 28.65 0.37
N ALA A 60 0.64 29.23 0.30
CA ALA A 60 -0.05 29.76 1.46
C ALA A 60 -0.43 28.64 2.48
N GLU A 61 -0.82 27.46 2.00
CA GLU A 61 -1.11 26.31 2.85
C GLU A 61 0.15 25.76 3.53
N LEU A 62 1.30 25.79 2.83
CA LEU A 62 2.59 25.43 3.42
C LEU A 62 3.02 26.44 4.49
N ALA A 63 2.87 27.74 4.23
CA ALA A 63 3.20 28.78 5.20
C ALA A 63 2.34 28.69 6.47
N ASP A 64 1.07 28.26 6.34
CA ASP A 64 0.15 28.08 7.47
C ASP A 64 0.24 26.68 8.13
N ALA A 65 1.08 25.78 7.61
CA ALA A 65 1.12 24.38 8.05
C ALA A 65 1.48 24.20 9.53
N LEU A 66 2.29 25.09 10.10
CA LEU A 66 2.62 25.04 11.52
C LEU A 66 1.45 25.45 12.43
N ASN A 67 0.36 26.01 11.89
CA ASN A 67 -0.87 26.26 12.65
C ASN A 67 -1.85 25.08 12.61
N ALA A 68 -1.48 23.93 12.03
CA ALA A 68 -2.32 22.74 11.90
C ALA A 68 -3.01 22.30 13.19
N SER A 69 -4.15 21.62 13.07
CA SER A 69 -4.75 20.87 14.20
C SER A 69 -4.02 19.55 14.46
N GLY A 70 -3.36 19.02 13.44
CA GLY A 70 -2.53 17.82 13.54
C GLY A 70 -1.83 17.50 12.23
N PHE A 71 -0.86 16.60 12.30
CA PHE A 71 -0.23 15.98 11.14
C PHE A 71 -0.44 14.47 11.18
N ILE A 72 -0.85 13.89 10.07
CA ILE A 72 -0.83 12.44 9.88
C ILE A 72 0.14 12.09 8.75
N PHE A 73 1.10 11.24 9.06
CA PHE A 73 2.13 10.78 8.13
C PHE A 73 1.77 9.38 7.64
N MET A 74 1.51 9.23 6.35
CA MET A 74 1.04 7.96 5.76
C MET A 74 2.17 6.93 5.59
N GLN A 75 3.42 7.37 5.71
CA GLN A 75 4.62 6.57 5.54
C GLN A 75 5.63 6.90 6.64
N LYS A 76 5.81 6.00 7.61
CA LYS A 76 6.67 6.16 8.79
C LYS A 76 8.15 6.36 8.42
N TYR A 77 8.70 5.57 7.51
CA TYR A 77 10.14 5.62 7.21
C TYR A 77 10.47 6.72 6.22
N ALA A 78 9.65 6.89 5.18
CA ALA A 78 9.87 7.94 4.18
C ALA A 78 9.76 9.36 4.76
N THR A 79 9.01 9.55 5.85
CA THR A 79 8.74 10.88 6.43
C THR A 79 9.42 11.16 7.77
N ALA A 80 10.30 10.26 8.25
CA ALA A 80 10.88 10.33 9.60
C ALA A 80 11.53 11.69 9.94
N GLY A 81 12.22 12.31 9.00
CA GLY A 81 12.82 13.64 9.16
C GLY A 81 11.77 14.74 9.36
N THR A 82 10.72 14.74 8.53
CA THR A 82 9.60 15.69 8.61
C THR A 82 8.82 15.50 9.90
N GLN A 83 8.56 14.25 10.30
CA GLN A 83 7.88 13.95 11.57
C GLN A 83 8.68 14.52 12.76
N LYS A 84 10.01 14.31 12.77
CA LYS A 84 10.89 14.86 13.81
C LYS A 84 10.87 16.38 13.83
N TYR A 85 10.88 17.02 12.66
CA TYR A 85 10.80 18.47 12.54
C TYR A 85 9.49 19.02 13.14
N VAL A 86 8.34 18.48 12.73
CA VAL A 86 7.02 18.92 13.22
C VAL A 86 6.89 18.74 14.74
N LYS A 87 7.35 17.60 15.28
CA LYS A 87 7.34 17.34 16.73
C LYS A 87 8.20 18.34 17.51
N ASN A 88 9.37 18.70 16.99
CA ASN A 88 10.31 19.58 17.67
C ASN A 88 9.94 21.06 17.63
N VAL A 89 9.36 21.53 16.53
CA VAL A 89 9.16 22.98 16.31
C VAL A 89 7.92 23.50 17.03
N GLN A 90 6.81 22.78 17.03
CA GLN A 90 5.52 23.31 17.52
C GLN A 90 4.74 22.35 18.44
N LYS A 91 5.28 21.18 18.80
CA LYS A 91 4.58 20.16 19.61
C LYS A 91 3.17 19.85 19.07
N ILE A 92 2.99 19.95 17.74
CA ILE A 92 1.71 19.67 17.09
C ILE A 92 1.45 18.17 17.19
N THR A 93 0.22 17.80 17.53
CA THR A 93 -0.24 16.41 17.54
C THR A 93 0.08 15.76 16.21
N SER A 94 0.89 14.71 16.23
CA SER A 94 1.42 14.11 15.01
C SER A 94 1.59 12.62 15.13
N GLU A 95 0.92 11.90 14.24
CA GLU A 95 0.94 10.44 14.17
C GLU A 95 1.54 9.98 12.85
N ALA A 96 2.34 8.91 12.91
CA ALA A 96 2.81 8.21 11.73
C ALA A 96 2.20 6.82 11.73
N ILE A 97 1.54 6.48 10.64
CA ILE A 97 0.85 5.21 10.49
C ILE A 97 1.54 4.34 9.45
N THR A 98 1.31 3.03 9.55
CA THR A 98 1.55 2.14 8.41
C THR A 98 0.60 2.53 7.29
N MET A 99 1.05 2.44 6.03
CA MET A 99 0.17 2.70 4.89
C MET A 99 -1.13 1.88 5.04
N PRO A 100 -2.32 2.48 4.85
CA PRO A 100 -3.60 1.80 5.09
C PRO A 100 -3.92 0.84 3.94
N ILE A 101 -3.09 -0.18 3.79
CA ILE A 101 -3.21 -1.28 2.82
C ILE A 101 -3.83 -2.47 3.57
N GLY A 102 -4.92 -2.99 3.02
CA GLY A 102 -5.72 -4.04 3.66
C GLY A 102 -6.69 -3.52 4.72
N VAL A 103 -7.54 -4.41 5.25
CA VAL A 103 -8.61 -4.05 6.19
C VAL A 103 -8.04 -3.56 7.52
N ARG A 104 -7.11 -4.30 8.13
CA ARG A 104 -6.56 -3.98 9.46
C ARG A 104 -5.86 -2.62 9.52
N ASN A 105 -5.03 -2.31 8.54
CA ASN A 105 -4.31 -1.03 8.51
C ASN A 105 -5.25 0.14 8.14
N THR A 106 -6.30 -0.12 7.36
CA THR A 106 -7.34 0.88 7.09
C THR A 106 -8.16 1.18 8.35
N ASP A 107 -8.55 0.15 9.11
CA ASP A 107 -9.23 0.31 10.40
C ASP A 107 -8.37 1.16 11.35
N ALA A 108 -7.08 0.83 11.48
CA ALA A 108 -6.15 1.59 12.31
C ALA A 108 -6.04 3.06 11.89
N PHE A 109 -5.96 3.34 10.58
CA PHE A 109 -5.95 4.71 10.06
C PHE A 109 -7.22 5.49 10.45
N LEU A 110 -8.41 4.91 10.26
CA LEU A 110 -9.67 5.58 10.60
C LEU A 110 -9.82 5.78 12.11
N MET A 111 -9.40 4.81 12.92
CA MET A 111 -9.37 4.93 14.39
C MET A 111 -8.42 6.04 14.85
N THR A 112 -7.21 6.12 14.28
CA THR A 112 -6.27 7.22 14.57
C THR A 112 -6.87 8.58 14.21
N LEU A 113 -7.56 8.71 13.06
CA LEU A 113 -8.24 9.94 12.70
C LEU A 113 -9.35 10.31 13.71
N GLN A 114 -10.13 9.33 14.15
CA GLN A 114 -11.16 9.51 15.17
C GLN A 114 -10.54 9.98 16.50
N GLU A 115 -9.44 9.35 16.94
CA GLU A 115 -8.72 9.74 18.16
C GLU A 115 -8.15 11.16 18.07
N MET A 116 -7.55 11.51 16.92
CA MET A 116 -6.95 12.83 16.71
C MET A 116 -7.97 13.96 16.59
N THR A 117 -9.18 13.68 16.08
CA THR A 117 -10.15 14.73 15.69
C THR A 117 -11.48 14.69 16.43
N GLY A 118 -11.78 13.60 17.12
CA GLY A 118 -13.09 13.34 17.73
C GLY A 118 -14.21 13.10 16.73
N LYS A 119 -13.92 13.02 15.43
CA LYS A 119 -14.93 12.77 14.38
C LYS A 119 -15.27 11.29 14.31
N ALA A 120 -16.56 10.98 14.30
CA ALA A 120 -17.04 9.61 14.16
C ALA A 120 -16.75 9.06 12.76
N ILE A 121 -16.50 7.75 12.69
CA ILE A 121 -16.42 7.03 11.42
C ILE A 121 -17.85 6.93 10.86
N PRO A 122 -18.13 7.43 9.65
CA PRO A 122 -19.47 7.41 9.09
C PRO A 122 -19.86 6.00 8.62
N ALA A 123 -21.17 5.71 8.62
CA ALA A 123 -21.72 4.41 8.22
C ALA A 123 -21.34 4.00 6.78
N GLU A 124 -21.03 4.95 5.89
CA GLU A 124 -20.57 4.64 4.53
C GLU A 124 -19.22 3.91 4.51
N LEU A 125 -18.27 4.30 5.38
CA LEU A 125 -16.97 3.64 5.50
C LEU A 125 -17.09 2.28 6.20
N GLU A 126 -18.02 2.14 7.15
CA GLU A 126 -18.35 0.84 7.75
C GLU A 126 -18.92 -0.13 6.71
N ALA A 127 -19.78 0.36 5.80
CA ALA A 127 -20.31 -0.45 4.71
C ALA A 127 -19.24 -0.83 3.69
N GLU A 128 -18.29 0.05 3.38
CA GLU A 128 -17.13 -0.26 2.55
C GLU A 128 -16.22 -1.31 3.18
N ARG A 129 -15.98 -1.21 4.49
CA ARG A 129 -15.26 -2.23 5.26
C ARG A 129 -15.95 -3.59 5.13
N GLY A 130 -17.27 -3.63 5.29
CA GLY A 130 -18.06 -4.85 5.13
C GLY A 130 -17.87 -5.50 3.75
N ARG A 131 -17.90 -4.70 2.67
CA ARG A 131 -17.65 -5.19 1.30
C ARG A 131 -16.22 -5.68 1.09
N ALA A 132 -15.22 -5.06 1.72
CA ALA A 132 -13.84 -5.53 1.63
C ALA A 132 -13.64 -6.87 2.35
N VAL A 133 -14.32 -7.07 3.49
CA VAL A 133 -14.31 -8.35 4.21
C VAL A 133 -15.03 -9.43 3.41
N ASP A 134 -16.18 -9.12 2.82
CA ASP A 134 -16.93 -10.02 1.94
C ASP A 134 -16.07 -10.49 0.75
N ALA A 135 -15.43 -9.56 0.05
CA ALA A 135 -14.49 -9.87 -1.03
C ALA A 135 -13.31 -10.74 -0.57
N ALA A 136 -12.82 -10.54 0.66
CA ALA A 136 -11.77 -11.38 1.24
C ALA A 136 -12.27 -12.82 1.48
N VAL A 137 -13.50 -12.99 1.97
CA VAL A 137 -14.14 -14.30 2.17
C VAL A 137 -14.33 -15.00 0.82
N ASP A 138 -14.77 -14.31 -0.22
CA ASP A 138 -14.95 -14.93 -1.54
C ASP A 138 -13.62 -15.42 -2.15
N ALA A 139 -12.54 -14.64 -1.95
CA ALA A 139 -11.25 -14.89 -2.59
C ALA A 139 -10.25 -15.68 -1.73
N HIS A 140 -10.54 -15.94 -0.45
CA HIS A 140 -9.56 -16.51 0.49
C HIS A 140 -8.95 -17.82 -0.02
N GLN A 141 -9.73 -18.66 -0.69
CA GLN A 141 -9.30 -19.95 -1.22
C GLN A 141 -8.16 -19.85 -2.25
N TYR A 142 -8.03 -18.74 -2.96
CA TYR A 142 -6.97 -18.56 -3.97
C TYR A 142 -5.65 -18.03 -3.37
N ILE A 143 -5.71 -17.42 -2.19
CA ILE A 143 -4.56 -16.76 -1.54
C ILE A 143 -4.04 -17.56 -0.34
N HIS A 144 -4.92 -18.28 0.36
CA HIS A 144 -4.58 -19.03 1.56
C HIS A 144 -3.47 -20.05 1.29
N GLY A 145 -2.43 -20.02 2.13
CA GLY A 145 -1.28 -20.93 2.04
C GLY A 145 -0.33 -20.66 0.87
N LYS A 146 -0.62 -19.69 0.00
CA LYS A 146 0.30 -19.30 -1.08
C LYS A 146 1.52 -18.60 -0.53
N ARG A 147 2.70 -18.95 -1.04
CA ARG A 147 3.99 -18.36 -0.72
C ARG A 147 4.23 -17.15 -1.60
N PHE A 148 4.68 -16.06 -1.01
CA PHE A 148 4.97 -14.82 -1.72
C PHE A 148 6.42 -14.39 -1.49
N ALA A 149 7.03 -13.91 -2.56
CA ALA A 149 8.21 -13.06 -2.45
C ALA A 149 7.82 -11.63 -2.83
N MET A 150 8.47 -10.64 -2.24
CA MET A 150 8.19 -9.25 -2.55
C MET A 150 9.39 -8.35 -2.34
N TYR A 151 9.36 -7.20 -3.02
CA TYR A 151 10.32 -6.14 -2.82
C TYR A 151 9.70 -4.75 -3.02
N GLY A 152 10.31 -3.75 -2.40
CA GLY A 152 9.84 -2.36 -2.48
C GLY A 152 10.32 -1.51 -1.32
N ASP A 153 9.71 -0.34 -1.19
CA ASP A 153 9.99 0.59 -0.10
C ASP A 153 9.44 0.10 1.25
N PRO A 154 10.05 0.49 2.39
CA PRO A 154 9.72 -0.01 3.72
C PRO A 154 8.22 0.08 4.07
N ASP A 155 7.61 1.25 3.83
CA ASP A 155 6.23 1.53 4.21
C ASP A 155 5.22 0.73 3.36
N LEU A 156 5.50 0.58 2.06
CA LEU A 156 4.70 -0.25 1.16
C LEU A 156 4.78 -1.73 1.57
N LEU A 157 5.99 -2.22 1.86
CA LEU A 157 6.20 -3.61 2.26
C LEU A 157 5.47 -3.94 3.56
N LEU A 158 5.49 -3.08 4.58
CA LEU A 158 4.73 -3.32 5.82
C LEU A 158 3.22 -3.41 5.57
N GLY A 159 2.70 -2.53 4.71
CA GLY A 159 1.29 -2.57 4.33
C GLY A 159 0.92 -3.87 3.60
N LEU A 160 1.70 -4.27 2.60
CA LEU A 160 1.46 -5.48 1.81
C LEU A 160 1.64 -6.77 2.62
N VAL A 161 2.68 -6.86 3.45
CA VAL A 161 2.88 -8.02 4.34
C VAL A 161 1.70 -8.15 5.30
N GLY A 162 1.27 -7.05 5.91
CA GLY A 162 0.10 -7.06 6.79
C GLY A 162 -1.16 -7.57 6.09
N PHE A 163 -1.41 -7.09 4.87
CA PHE A 163 -2.53 -7.54 4.04
C PHE A 163 -2.44 -9.03 3.69
N LEU A 164 -1.27 -9.55 3.31
CA LEU A 164 -1.12 -10.96 2.97
C LEU A 164 -1.34 -11.86 4.19
N LEU A 165 -0.83 -11.47 5.36
CA LEU A 165 -1.05 -12.21 6.61
C LEU A 165 -2.54 -12.28 6.96
N ASP A 166 -3.28 -11.18 6.77
CA ASP A 166 -4.74 -11.13 6.97
C ASP A 166 -5.49 -12.05 5.99
N MET A 167 -4.97 -12.23 4.77
CA MET A 167 -5.53 -13.13 3.73
C MET A 167 -5.06 -14.60 3.87
N GLY A 168 -4.22 -14.92 4.85
CA GLY A 168 -3.62 -16.25 5.01
C GLY A 168 -2.52 -16.59 4.01
N GLY A 169 -1.96 -15.59 3.32
CA GLY A 169 -0.77 -15.73 2.48
C GLY A 169 0.51 -15.74 3.31
N ILE A 170 1.55 -16.41 2.80
CA ILE A 170 2.83 -16.63 3.48
C ILE A 170 3.92 -15.76 2.83
N PRO A 171 4.27 -14.58 3.38
CA PRO A 171 5.32 -13.72 2.84
C PRO A 171 6.72 -14.26 3.22
N VAL A 172 7.30 -15.08 2.34
CA VAL A 172 8.55 -15.81 2.59
C VAL A 172 9.79 -14.92 2.43
N HIS A 173 9.92 -14.24 1.29
CA HIS A 173 11.10 -13.43 0.98
C HIS A 173 10.72 -11.95 0.86
N ILE A 174 11.17 -11.13 1.81
CA ILE A 174 10.87 -9.69 1.84
C ILE A 174 12.17 -8.91 1.63
N VAL A 175 12.38 -8.39 0.43
CA VAL A 175 13.61 -7.68 0.05
C VAL A 175 13.38 -6.17 0.06
N CYS A 176 14.14 -5.44 0.87
CA CYS A 176 14.07 -3.99 0.96
C CYS A 176 15.46 -3.38 0.79
N SER A 177 15.78 -2.90 -0.42
CA SER A 177 17.12 -2.40 -0.74
C SER A 177 17.51 -1.17 0.07
N ASN A 178 16.54 -0.31 0.40
CA ASN A 178 16.68 0.87 1.27
C ASN A 178 16.18 0.63 2.71
N GLY A 179 16.03 -0.64 3.11
CA GLY A 179 15.60 -1.04 4.44
C GLY A 179 16.64 -0.73 5.51
N THR A 180 16.17 -0.38 6.71
CA THR A 180 17.00 -0.08 7.89
C THR A 180 16.74 -1.07 9.01
N GLU A 181 17.60 -1.14 10.02
CA GLU A 181 17.41 -2.05 11.16
C GLU A 181 16.11 -1.78 11.96
N PRO A 182 15.66 -0.52 12.17
CA PRO A 182 14.32 -0.27 12.71
C PRO A 182 13.20 -0.87 11.86
N PHE A 183 13.28 -0.77 10.53
CA PHE A 183 12.32 -1.40 9.63
C PHE A 183 12.32 -2.93 9.77
N ARG A 184 13.51 -3.55 9.82
CA ARG A 184 13.63 -5.00 10.01
C ARG A 184 12.90 -5.45 11.27
N LYS A 185 13.12 -4.76 12.40
CA LYS A 185 12.48 -5.10 13.68
C LYS A 185 10.96 -4.99 13.62
N ASP A 186 10.45 -3.92 13.02
CA ASP A 186 9.00 -3.73 12.89
C ASP A 186 8.39 -4.79 11.94
N MET A 187 9.08 -5.16 10.86
CA MET A 187 8.66 -6.22 9.95
C MET A 187 8.71 -7.62 10.61
N GLU A 188 9.77 -7.93 11.35
CA GLU A 188 9.88 -9.18 12.11
C GLU A 188 8.80 -9.29 13.20
N ALA A 189 8.48 -8.19 13.88
CA ALA A 189 7.37 -8.15 14.83
C ALA A 189 6.01 -8.38 14.14
N LEU A 190 5.81 -7.81 12.95
CA LEU A 190 4.61 -8.06 12.15
C LEU A 190 4.51 -9.54 11.73
N LEU A 191 5.60 -10.14 11.25
CA LEU A 191 5.63 -11.56 10.91
C LEU A 191 5.33 -12.45 12.11
N ALA A 192 5.90 -12.14 13.28
CA ALA A 192 5.66 -12.88 14.51
C ALA A 192 4.23 -12.78 15.04
N SER A 193 3.44 -11.80 14.57
CA SER A 193 2.05 -11.60 15.00
C SER A 193 1.06 -12.59 14.37
N SER A 194 1.48 -13.38 13.36
CA SER A 194 0.62 -14.29 12.61
C SER A 194 1.33 -15.63 12.35
N PRO A 195 0.60 -16.77 12.41
CA PRO A 195 1.19 -18.07 12.07
C PRO A 195 1.69 -18.11 10.61
N PHE A 196 1.08 -17.34 9.70
CA PHE A 196 1.50 -17.27 8.30
C PHE A 196 2.82 -16.53 8.10
N GLY A 197 3.33 -15.84 9.13
CA GLY A 197 4.62 -15.16 9.09
C GLY A 197 5.81 -16.03 9.51
N SER A 198 5.60 -17.29 9.91
CA SER A 198 6.65 -18.14 10.49
C SER A 198 7.84 -18.41 9.57
N GLU A 199 7.61 -18.38 8.26
CA GLU A 199 8.65 -18.60 7.24
C GLU A 199 9.28 -17.31 6.72
N GLY A 200 8.76 -16.15 7.14
CA GLY A 200 9.15 -14.86 6.60
C GLY A 200 10.57 -14.47 6.96
N LYS A 201 11.32 -14.02 5.95
CA LYS A 201 12.71 -13.55 6.08
C LYS A 201 12.84 -12.15 5.48
N VAL A 202 13.45 -11.25 6.25
CA VAL A 202 13.63 -9.84 5.88
C VAL A 202 15.07 -9.58 5.45
N TYR A 203 15.22 -9.05 4.24
CA TYR A 203 16.50 -8.84 3.56
C TYR A 203 16.73 -7.35 3.28
N ASN A 204 17.31 -6.64 4.25
CA ASN A 204 17.76 -5.25 4.07
C ASN A 204 19.03 -5.17 3.22
N ASN A 205 19.19 -4.08 2.46
CA ASN A 205 20.38 -3.80 1.65
C ASN A 205 20.71 -4.91 0.64
N LYS A 206 19.68 -5.64 0.18
CA LYS A 206 19.75 -6.64 -0.88
C LYS A 206 19.03 -6.12 -2.12
N ASP A 207 19.48 -6.56 -3.28
CA ASP A 207 18.94 -6.17 -4.57
C ASP A 207 18.15 -7.32 -5.23
N LEU A 208 17.65 -7.06 -6.44
CA LEU A 208 16.89 -8.04 -7.20
C LEU A 208 17.73 -9.23 -7.70
N TRP A 209 19.05 -9.12 -7.76
CA TRP A 209 19.90 -10.26 -8.12
C TRP A 209 19.98 -11.27 -6.97
N HIS A 210 20.02 -10.77 -5.74
CA HIS A 210 19.86 -11.62 -4.55
C HIS A 210 18.47 -12.27 -4.52
N LEU A 211 17.41 -11.48 -4.78
CA LEU A 211 16.05 -12.01 -4.83
C LEU A 211 15.89 -13.11 -5.89
N ARG A 212 16.48 -12.91 -7.08
CA ARG A 212 16.50 -13.94 -8.13
C ARG A 212 17.07 -15.26 -7.63
N SER A 213 18.14 -15.21 -6.85
CA SER A 213 18.74 -16.43 -6.27
C SER A 213 17.79 -17.10 -5.27
N LEU A 214 17.16 -16.31 -4.40
CA LEU A 214 16.17 -16.82 -3.42
C LEU A 214 15.02 -17.55 -4.11
N LEU A 215 14.44 -16.95 -5.16
CA LEU A 215 13.33 -17.52 -5.92
C LEU A 215 13.66 -18.89 -6.55
N LEU A 216 14.93 -19.13 -6.90
CA LEU A 216 15.37 -20.39 -7.49
C LEU A 216 15.75 -21.44 -6.44
N THR A 217 16.22 -21.01 -5.26
CA THR A 217 16.64 -21.93 -4.18
C THR A 217 15.54 -22.28 -3.19
N ASP A 218 14.58 -21.37 -2.99
CA ASP A 218 13.46 -21.49 -2.06
C ASP A 218 12.21 -20.90 -2.75
N PRO A 219 11.57 -21.66 -3.66
CA PRO A 219 10.52 -21.16 -4.53
C PRO A 219 9.29 -20.66 -3.77
N VAL A 220 8.56 -19.76 -4.43
CA VAL A 220 7.30 -19.16 -3.97
C VAL A 220 6.25 -19.30 -5.08
N ASP A 221 4.99 -18.98 -4.80
CA ASP A 221 3.91 -19.08 -5.78
C ASP A 221 3.71 -17.77 -6.58
N MET A 222 4.10 -16.62 -6.03
CA MET A 222 3.97 -15.32 -6.71
C MET A 222 5.04 -14.33 -6.26
N LEU A 223 5.49 -13.49 -7.19
CA LEU A 223 6.32 -12.31 -6.92
C LEU A 223 5.43 -11.06 -6.89
N ILE A 224 5.60 -10.22 -5.87
CA ILE A 224 4.99 -8.88 -5.80
C ILE A 224 6.08 -7.82 -5.93
N GLY A 225 5.93 -6.90 -6.87
CA GLY A 225 6.89 -5.81 -7.06
C GLY A 225 6.61 -5.01 -8.32
N ASP A 226 7.61 -4.28 -8.79
CA ASP A 226 7.50 -3.43 -9.98
C ASP A 226 7.88 -4.16 -11.30
N SER A 227 8.03 -3.42 -12.40
CA SER A 227 8.35 -4.01 -13.70
C SER A 227 9.74 -4.65 -13.77
N HIS A 228 10.67 -4.34 -12.86
CA HIS A 228 12.00 -4.95 -12.85
C HIS A 228 11.94 -6.45 -12.51
N GLY A 229 10.93 -6.87 -11.75
CA GLY A 229 10.69 -8.25 -11.35
C GLY A 229 10.27 -9.16 -12.51
N LYS A 230 9.96 -8.62 -13.69
CA LYS A 230 9.48 -9.41 -14.83
C LYS A 230 10.44 -10.52 -15.26
N HIS A 231 11.75 -10.27 -15.17
CA HIS A 231 12.76 -11.26 -15.53
C HIS A 231 12.92 -12.32 -14.45
N LEU A 232 12.85 -11.92 -13.17
CA LEU A 232 12.87 -12.83 -12.02
C LEU A 232 11.68 -13.78 -12.06
N ALA A 233 10.48 -13.24 -12.25
CA ALA A 233 9.24 -14.01 -12.33
C ALA A 233 9.25 -15.00 -13.51
N LYS A 234 9.77 -14.57 -14.67
CA LYS A 234 9.96 -15.45 -15.83
C LYS A 234 10.94 -16.59 -15.52
N ASP A 235 12.07 -16.28 -14.91
CA ASP A 235 13.10 -17.27 -14.60
C ASP A 235 12.65 -18.29 -13.55
N ALA A 236 11.78 -17.88 -12.61
CA ALA A 236 11.20 -18.74 -11.58
C ALA A 236 9.86 -19.40 -12.00
N ASP A 237 9.35 -19.11 -13.20
CA ASP A 237 8.05 -19.57 -13.73
C ASP A 237 6.84 -19.28 -12.80
N ILE A 238 6.80 -18.08 -12.24
CA ILE A 238 5.73 -17.61 -11.34
C ILE A 238 5.07 -16.33 -11.86
N PRO A 239 3.79 -16.06 -11.51
CA PRO A 239 3.14 -14.79 -11.78
C PRO A 239 3.82 -13.62 -11.05
N LEU A 240 3.72 -12.43 -11.65
CA LEU A 240 4.18 -11.15 -11.08
C LEU A 240 3.00 -10.21 -10.87
N ALA A 241 2.61 -10.00 -9.62
CA ALA A 241 1.70 -8.93 -9.23
C ALA A 241 2.44 -7.59 -9.23
N ARG A 242 2.02 -6.69 -10.12
CA ARG A 242 2.67 -5.41 -10.36
C ARG A 242 2.14 -4.36 -9.39
N ILE A 243 2.76 -4.28 -8.22
CA ILE A 243 2.42 -3.36 -7.14
C ILE A 243 3.71 -2.66 -6.69
N GLY A 244 3.67 -1.33 -6.64
CA GLY A 244 4.83 -0.48 -6.36
C GLY A 244 5.17 0.46 -7.51
N TYR A 245 6.44 0.82 -7.65
CA TYR A 245 6.96 1.74 -8.66
C TYR A 245 8.38 1.28 -9.02
N TYR A 246 8.82 1.25 -10.28
CA TYR A 246 8.30 1.85 -11.52
C TYR A 246 7.57 0.83 -12.43
N LEU A 247 6.42 1.20 -13.00
CA LEU A 247 5.54 0.29 -13.77
C LEU A 247 5.39 0.63 -15.28
N PRO A 248 6.47 0.77 -16.07
CA PRO A 248 6.39 1.16 -17.48
C PRO A 248 5.80 0.09 -18.40
N ASP A 249 5.79 -1.18 -17.98
CA ASP A 249 5.31 -2.29 -18.82
C ASP A 249 3.81 -2.57 -18.67
N ARG A 250 3.07 -1.71 -17.95
CA ARG A 250 1.62 -1.75 -17.84
C ARG A 250 1.03 -0.35 -17.94
N VAL A 251 -0.21 -0.30 -18.39
CA VAL A 251 -0.91 0.95 -18.66
C VAL A 251 -1.87 1.23 -17.50
N HIS A 252 -1.92 2.49 -17.04
CA HIS A 252 -2.87 3.02 -16.05
C HIS A 252 -2.88 2.42 -14.64
N LEU A 253 -2.00 1.48 -14.26
CA LEU A 253 -2.01 0.89 -12.91
C LEU A 253 -1.86 1.94 -11.78
N HIS A 254 -1.16 3.05 -12.02
CA HIS A 254 -1.07 4.17 -11.06
C HIS A 254 -2.42 4.84 -10.73
N ARG A 255 -3.48 4.59 -11.53
CA ARG A 255 -4.84 5.08 -11.30
C ARG A 255 -5.69 4.13 -10.45
N GLN A 256 -5.16 2.98 -10.04
CA GLN A 256 -5.84 2.07 -9.12
C GLN A 256 -5.30 2.29 -7.72
N ALA A 257 -6.18 2.58 -6.76
CA ALA A 257 -5.77 2.71 -5.37
C ALA A 257 -5.38 1.33 -4.82
N ILE A 258 -4.35 1.29 -3.99
CA ILE A 258 -3.93 0.10 -3.21
C ILE A 258 -4.18 0.31 -1.70
N VAL A 259 -4.72 1.47 -1.33
CA VAL A 259 -5.03 1.87 0.04
C VAL A 259 -6.53 1.97 0.29
N GLY A 260 -6.92 1.95 1.56
CA GLY A 260 -8.32 1.94 1.98
C GLY A 260 -9.00 0.60 1.68
N TYR A 261 -10.29 0.54 2.00
CA TYR A 261 -11.10 -0.65 1.73
C TYR A 261 -11.23 -0.92 0.22
N GLN A 262 -11.34 0.13 -0.60
CA GLN A 262 -11.34 -0.03 -2.06
C GLN A 262 -10.01 -0.58 -2.58
N GLY A 263 -8.88 -0.14 -2.01
CA GLY A 263 -7.57 -0.67 -2.34
C GLY A 263 -7.41 -2.14 -1.95
N ALA A 264 -7.96 -2.55 -0.81
CA ALA A 264 -8.00 -3.96 -0.41
C ALA A 264 -8.73 -4.81 -1.46
N ILE A 265 -9.91 -4.38 -1.93
CA ILE A 265 -10.66 -5.08 -2.99
C ILE A 265 -9.84 -5.14 -4.29
N ASN A 266 -9.18 -4.04 -4.68
CA ASN A 266 -8.35 -3.99 -5.88
C ASN A 266 -7.19 -5.00 -5.79
N LEU A 267 -6.53 -5.09 -4.63
CA LEU A 267 -5.42 -6.02 -4.39
C LEU A 267 -5.88 -7.47 -4.39
N ILE A 268 -6.99 -7.78 -3.71
CA ILE A 268 -7.60 -9.11 -3.70
C ILE A 268 -7.92 -9.53 -5.14
N THR A 269 -8.61 -8.65 -5.88
CA THR A 269 -9.00 -8.90 -7.27
C THR A 269 -7.77 -9.15 -8.15
N MET A 270 -6.71 -8.35 -8.01
CA MET A 270 -5.49 -8.52 -8.80
C MET A 270 -4.79 -9.85 -8.49
N ILE A 271 -4.59 -10.16 -7.21
CA ILE A 271 -3.80 -11.32 -6.80
C ILE A 271 -4.56 -12.62 -7.09
N ALA A 272 -5.84 -12.70 -6.74
CA ALA A 272 -6.65 -13.89 -6.99
C ALA A 272 -6.75 -14.21 -8.48
N ASN A 273 -7.04 -13.21 -9.31
CA ASN A 273 -7.13 -13.43 -10.75
C ASN A 273 -5.79 -13.77 -11.39
N LEU A 274 -4.66 -13.24 -10.89
CA LEU A 274 -3.34 -13.66 -11.37
C LEU A 274 -3.04 -15.13 -11.07
N PHE A 275 -3.51 -15.67 -9.94
CA PHE A 275 -3.40 -17.10 -9.67
C PHE A 275 -4.32 -17.93 -10.55
N ILE A 276 -5.54 -17.47 -10.78
CA ILE A 276 -6.50 -18.14 -11.68
C ILE A 276 -5.94 -18.18 -13.10
N ASP A 277 -5.47 -17.04 -13.63
CA ASP A 277 -4.85 -16.96 -14.95
C ASP A 277 -3.62 -17.88 -15.06
N ASP A 278 -2.75 -17.90 -14.04
CA ASP A 278 -1.58 -18.77 -14.07
C ASP A 278 -1.95 -20.26 -14.02
N TYR A 279 -2.97 -20.61 -13.23
CA TYR A 279 -3.51 -21.97 -13.18
C TYR A 279 -4.08 -22.38 -14.54
N ASP A 280 -4.95 -21.55 -15.15
CA ASP A 280 -5.59 -21.85 -16.42
C ASP A 280 -4.57 -22.06 -17.54
N ARG A 281 -3.48 -21.29 -17.57
CA ARG A 281 -2.38 -21.48 -18.55
C ARG A 281 -1.63 -22.80 -18.39
N LYS A 282 -1.57 -23.36 -17.18
CA LYS A 282 -0.73 -24.51 -16.83
C LYS A 282 -1.53 -25.80 -16.63
N CYS A 283 -2.83 -25.71 -16.41
CA CYS A 283 -3.68 -26.86 -16.15
C CYS A 283 -3.87 -27.72 -17.41
N PRO A 284 -4.05 -29.04 -17.25
CA PRO A 284 -4.46 -29.89 -18.37
C PRO A 284 -5.92 -29.61 -18.76
N GLU A 285 -6.30 -29.95 -19.99
CA GLU A 285 -7.63 -29.66 -20.56
C GLU A 285 -8.78 -30.16 -19.66
N GLU A 286 -8.63 -31.33 -19.05
CA GLU A 286 -9.65 -31.90 -18.15
C GLU A 286 -9.87 -31.13 -16.84
N ARG A 287 -8.98 -30.18 -16.50
CA ARG A 287 -9.09 -29.29 -15.32
C ARG A 287 -9.30 -27.81 -15.70
N PHE A 288 -9.52 -27.55 -16.99
CA PHE A 288 -9.86 -26.23 -17.48
C PHE A 288 -11.36 -25.98 -17.28
N GLU A 289 -11.69 -25.44 -16.11
CA GLU A 289 -13.07 -25.30 -15.63
C GLU A 289 -13.63 -23.90 -15.96
N ILE A 290 -14.91 -23.84 -16.30
CA ILE A 290 -15.62 -22.57 -16.54
C ILE A 290 -15.94 -21.84 -15.23
N LEU A 291 -16.15 -22.59 -14.14
CA LEU A 291 -16.51 -22.09 -12.82
C LEU A 291 -15.36 -22.39 -11.86
N ARG A 292 -14.88 -21.38 -11.15
CA ARG A 292 -13.86 -21.49 -10.12
C ARG A 292 -14.32 -20.87 -8.83
#